data_AF-U2CW12-F1
#
_entry.id   AF-U2CW12-F1
#
_cell.length_a   1.000
_cell.length_b   1.000
_cell.length_c   1.000
_cell.angle_alpha   90.00
_cell.angle_beta   90.00
_cell.angle_gamma   90.00
#
_symmetry.space_group_name_H-M   'P 1'
#
loop_
_entity.id
_entity.type
_entity.pdbx_description
1 polymer ?
#
loop_
_entity_poly.entity_id
_entity_poly.type
_entity_poly.pdbx_seq_one_letter_code
_entity_poly.pdbx_strand_id
1 'polypeptide(L)'
;MRSFDIQRLVTVYPDKSGIRWWTKAWFNGSEDGEAAVEIERECAIQFLLDRIDKERMLEEYYPKQMEVYHNAIEQTKENLLKQLNIS
;
A
#
# COMPACT_ATOMS: atom_id res chain seq x y z
N MET A 1 1.22 -14.22 19.96
CA MET A 1 0.48 -13.21 19.17
C MET A 1 0.72 -13.53 17.70
N ARG A 2 -0.29 -14.01 16.97
CA ARG A 2 -0.14 -14.20 15.51
C ARG A 2 -0.24 -12.81 14.89
N SER A 3 0.84 -12.33 14.27
CA SER A 3 0.81 -11.09 13.50
C SER A 3 0.13 -11.38 12.17
N PHE A 4 -0.91 -10.62 11.84
CA PHE A 4 -1.64 -10.71 10.57
C PHE A 4 -1.21 -9.57 9.63
N ASP A 5 0.08 -9.24 9.64
CA ASP A 5 0.57 -8.10 8.88
C ASP A 5 0.50 -8.41 7.38
N ILE A 6 -0.37 -7.69 6.67
CA ILE A 6 -0.47 -7.82 5.22
C ILE A 6 0.68 -7.01 4.63
N GLN A 7 1.61 -7.71 3.99
CA GLN A 7 2.81 -7.08 3.43
C GLN A 7 2.42 -6.06 2.35
N ARG A 8 2.96 -4.85 2.48
CA ARG A 8 2.76 -3.75 1.53
C ARG A 8 4.07 -3.00 1.33
N LEU A 9 4.45 -2.83 0.08
CA LEU A 9 5.60 -2.03 -0.34
C LEU A 9 5.12 -1.01 -1.36
N VAL A 10 5.65 0.21 -1.29
CA VAL A 10 5.49 1.24 -2.32
C VAL A 10 6.85 1.86 -2.61
N THR A 11 7.11 2.14 -3.87
CA THR A 11 8.35 2.74 -4.34
C THR A 11 8.05 3.82 -5.36
N VAL A 12 8.92 4.82 -5.46
CA VAL A 12 8.87 5.83 -6.51
C VAL A 12 10.19 5.84 -7.28
N TYR A 13 10.13 6.07 -8.58
CA TYR A 13 11.31 6.14 -9.44
C TYR A 13 11.10 7.07 -10.63
N PRO A 14 12.15 7.79 -11.08
CA PRO A 14 12.11 8.57 -12.31
C PRO A 14 12.36 7.71 -13.54
N ASP A 15 12.10 8.27 -14.72
CA ASP A 15 12.65 7.74 -15.97
C ASP A 15 14.16 8.05 -16.06
N LYS A 16 14.77 7.57 -17.14
CA LYS A 16 16.18 7.86 -17.44
C LYS A 16 16.50 9.36 -17.55
N SER A 17 15.51 10.21 -17.83
CA SER A 17 15.69 11.65 -18.00
C SER A 17 15.42 12.46 -16.72
N GLY A 18 14.82 11.85 -15.69
CA GLY A 18 14.40 12.54 -14.47
C GLY A 18 13.13 13.38 -14.61
N ILE A 19 12.46 13.33 -15.78
CA ILE A 19 11.33 14.20 -16.10
C ILE A 19 10.03 13.58 -15.59
N ARG A 20 9.75 12.33 -15.98
CA ARG A 20 8.57 11.60 -15.52
C ARG A 20 8.89 10.75 -14.32
N TRP A 21 7.92 10.61 -13.44
CA TRP A 21 8.03 9.86 -12.20
C TRP A 21 6.89 8.87 -12.09
N TRP A 22 7.18 7.69 -11.55
CA TRP A 22 6.19 6.65 -11.33
C TRP A 22 6.23 6.18 -9.89
N THR A 23 5.09 5.73 -9.41
CA THR A 23 4.96 4.87 -8.24
C THR A 23 4.67 3.43 -8.67
N LYS A 24 5.18 2.46 -7.92
CA LYS A 24 4.82 1.03 -8.04
C LYS A 24 4.66 0.45 -6.65
N ALA A 25 3.59 -0.33 -6.46
CA ALA A 25 3.28 -0.98 -5.20
C ALA A 25 3.18 -2.50 -5.33
N TRP A 26 3.46 -3.19 -4.23
CA TRP A 26 3.29 -4.63 -4.09
C TRP A 26 2.46 -4.90 -2.84
N PHE A 27 1.49 -5.78 -2.98
CA PHE A 27 0.61 -6.22 -1.91
C PHE A 27 0.73 -7.73 -1.74
N ASN A 28 0.67 -8.17 -0.48
CA ASN A 28 0.54 -9.58 -0.10
C ASN A 28 1.57 -10.53 -0.75
N GLY A 29 2.83 -10.11 -0.83
CA GLY A 29 3.92 -10.94 -1.36
C GLY A 29 3.87 -11.20 -2.87
N SER A 30 3.08 -10.44 -3.63
CA SER A 30 3.12 -10.47 -5.11
C SER A 30 4.55 -10.18 -5.60
N GLU A 31 5.02 -10.93 -6.60
CA GLU A 31 6.32 -10.68 -7.25
C GLU A 31 6.22 -9.57 -8.29
N ASP A 32 5.15 -9.59 -9.10
CA ASP A 32 4.95 -8.64 -10.20
C ASP A 32 4.49 -7.26 -9.73
N GLY A 33 3.77 -7.20 -8.60
CA GLY A 33 3.17 -5.98 -8.07
C GLY A 33 2.09 -5.37 -8.97
N GLU A 34 1.58 -4.23 -8.56
CA GLU A 34 0.56 -3.49 -9.30
C GLU A 34 1.14 -2.74 -10.49
N ALA A 35 0.29 -2.33 -11.42
CA ALA A 35 0.71 -1.46 -12.52
C ALA A 35 1.36 -0.18 -11.98
N ALA A 36 2.43 0.27 -12.63
CA ALA A 36 3.06 1.54 -12.29
C ALA A 36 2.13 2.69 -12.67
N VAL A 37 2.03 3.69 -11.79
CA VAL A 37 1.19 4.88 -11.99
C VAL A 37 2.10 6.09 -12.11
N GLU A 38 1.91 6.91 -13.15
CA GLU A 38 2.67 8.16 -13.30
C GLU A 38 2.21 9.16 -12.23
N ILE A 39 3.16 9.80 -11.56
CA ILE A 39 2.93 10.76 -10.47
C ILE A 39 3.67 12.06 -10.73
N GLU A 40 3.25 13.13 -10.07
CA GLU A 40 3.98 14.38 -10.09
C GLU A 40 5.34 14.23 -9.40
N ARG A 41 6.36 14.90 -9.95
CA ARG A 41 7.72 14.90 -9.40
C ARG A 41 7.73 15.39 -7.95
N GLU A 42 6.92 16.41 -7.66
CA GLU A 42 6.78 17.00 -6.34
C GLU A 42 6.28 15.95 -5.34
N CYS A 43 5.27 15.16 -5.71
CA CYS A 43 4.76 14.06 -4.89
C CYS A 43 5.85 13.03 -4.61
N ALA A 44 6.58 12.59 -5.64
CA ALA A 44 7.69 11.65 -5.48
C ALA A 44 8.79 12.18 -4.54
N ILE A 45 9.17 13.45 -4.68
CA ILE A 45 10.16 14.09 -3.81
C ILE A 45 9.65 14.19 -2.37
N GLN A 46 8.39 14.59 -2.16
CA GLN A 46 7.83 14.64 -0.80
C GLN A 46 7.79 13.24 -0.17
N PHE A 47 7.47 12.20 -0.94
CA PHE A 47 7.51 10.81 -0.46
C PHE A 47 8.93 10.37 -0.09
N LEU A 48 9.94 10.65 -0.93
CA LEU A 48 11.35 10.33 -0.65
C LEU A 48 11.94 11.10 0.55
N LEU A 49 11.34 12.23 0.91
CA LEU A 49 11.71 13.03 2.08
C LEU A 49 10.89 12.67 3.33
N ASP A 50 10.14 11.57 3.30
CA ASP A 50 9.24 11.10 4.37
C ASP A 50 8.18 12.13 4.80
N ARG A 51 7.78 13.03 3.88
CA ARG A 51 6.74 14.05 4.11
C ARG A 51 5.35 13.60 3.68
N ILE A 52 5.28 12.57 2.85
CA ILE A 52 4.07 11.82 2.54
C ILE A 52 4.32 10.41 3.06
N ASP A 53 3.44 9.88 3.89
CA ASP A 53 3.57 8.53 4.40
C ASP A 53 3.13 7.48 3.35
N LYS A 54 3.53 6.23 3.61
CA LYS A 54 3.22 5.08 2.76
C LYS A 54 1.71 4.89 2.61
N GLU A 55 0.96 5.02 3.69
CA GLU A 55 -0.49 4.84 3.72
C GLU A 55 -1.16 5.81 2.76
N ARG A 56 -0.83 7.10 2.82
CA ARG A 56 -1.35 8.12 1.92
C ARG A 56 -1.00 7.83 0.46
N MET A 57 0.25 7.41 0.17
CA MET A 57 0.62 7.01 -1.20
C MET A 57 -0.24 5.85 -1.73
N LEU A 58 -0.49 4.85 -0.89
CA LEU A 58 -1.26 3.67 -1.29
C LEU A 58 -2.75 4.00 -1.46
N GLU A 59 -3.33 4.83 -0.59
CA GLU A 59 -4.72 5.28 -0.73
C GLU A 59 -4.94 6.09 -2.01
N GLU A 60 -4.02 6.99 -2.33
CA GLU A 60 -4.18 7.90 -3.46
C GLU A 60 -3.99 7.21 -4.81
N TYR A 61 -2.96 6.35 -4.93
CA TYR A 61 -2.58 5.75 -6.21
C TYR A 61 -2.99 4.28 -6.38
N TYR A 62 -3.33 3.58 -5.29
CA TYR A 62 -3.76 2.17 -5.28
C TYR A 62 -5.04 1.94 -4.45
N PRO A 63 -6.11 2.74 -4.64
CA PRO A 63 -7.28 2.75 -3.77
C PRO A 63 -8.01 1.40 -3.72
N LYS A 64 -8.08 0.68 -4.85
CA LYS A 64 -8.76 -0.63 -4.91
C LYS A 64 -8.04 -1.68 -4.07
N GLN A 65 -6.71 -1.70 -4.10
CA GLN A 65 -5.90 -2.59 -3.30
C GLN A 65 -5.98 -2.23 -1.81
N MET A 66 -6.07 -0.94 -1.49
CA MET A 66 -6.30 -0.46 -0.12
C MET A 66 -7.70 -0.82 0.41
N GLU A 67 -8.73 -0.73 -0.43
CA GLU A 67 -10.08 -1.20 -0.07
C GLU A 67 -10.08 -2.69 0.30
N VAL A 68 -9.44 -3.54 -0.52
CA VAL A 68 -9.30 -4.98 -0.23
C VAL A 68 -8.50 -5.22 1.05
N TYR A 69 -7.42 -4.47 1.26
CA TYR A 69 -6.60 -4.54 2.48
C TYR A 69 -7.41 -4.20 3.74
N HIS A 70 -8.19 -3.12 3.71
CA HIS A 70 -9.05 -2.73 4.83
C HIS A 70 -10.13 -3.77 5.12
N ASN A 71 -10.80 -4.26 4.07
CA ASN A 71 -11.81 -5.32 4.21
C ASN A 71 -11.23 -6.60 4.84
N ALA A 72 -9.99 -6.97 4.48
CA ALA A 72 -9.32 -8.14 5.05
C ALA A 72 -9.00 -7.96 6.54
N ILE A 73 -8.62 -6.75 6.97
CA ILE A 73 -8.38 -6.43 8.38
C ILE A 73 -9.67 -6.48 9.19
N GLU A 74 -10.73 -5.86 8.67
CA GLU A 74 -12.04 -5.87 9.33
C GLU A 74 -12.58 -7.30 9.49
N GLN A 75 -12.49 -8.11 8.44
CA GLN A 75 -12.88 -9.51 8.49
C GLN A 75 -12.04 -10.31 9.49
N THR A 76 -10.73 -10.08 9.56
CA THR A 76 -9.85 -10.72 10.55
C THR A 76 -10.27 -10.35 11.98
N LYS A 77 -10.61 -9.08 12.22
CA LYS A 77 -11.11 -8.59 13.52
C LYS A 77 -12.43 -9.27 13.90
N GLU A 78 -13.40 -9.33 12.99
CA GLU A 78 -14.68 -9.99 13.24
C GLU A 78 -14.52 -11.49 13.56
N ASN A 79 -13.64 -12.17 12.82
CA ASN A 79 -13.36 -13.59 13.05
C ASN A 79 -12.74 -13.82 14.44
N LEU A 80 -11.83 -12.95 14.87
CA LEU A 80 -11.24 -13.02 16.22
C LEU A 80 -12.30 -12.75 17.31
N LEU A 81 -13.18 -11.77 17.12
CA LEU A 81 -14.26 -11.49 18.07
C LEU A 81 -15.25 -12.66 18.19
N LYS A 82 -15.61 -13.29 17.06
CA LYS A 82 -16.44 -14.50 17.06
C LYS A 82 -15.77 -15.65 17.82
N GLN A 83 -14.46 -15.83 17.66
CA GLN A 83 -13.70 -16.85 18.40
C GLN A 83 -13.67 -16.59 19.92
N LEU A 84 -13.63 -15.32 20.34
CA LEU A 84 -13.62 -14.95 21.76
C LEU A 84 -15.02 -15.04 22.40
N ASN A 85 -16.09 -14.84 21.62
CA ASN A 85 -17.47 -14.95 22.08
C ASN A 85 -18.02 -16.39 22.05
N ILE A 86 -17.14 -17.40 21.93
CA ILE A 86 -17.49 -18.82 22.07
C ILE A 86 -16.90 -19.31 23.41
N SER A 87 -17.68 -19.11 24.47
CA SER A 87 -17.69 -19.90 25.71
C SER A 87 -19.06 -19.78 26.35
#